data_AF-A0A4Z1JML1-F1
#
_entry.id   AF-A0A4Z1JML1-F1
#
_cell.length_a   1.000
_cell.length_b   1.000
_cell.length_c   1.000
_cell.angle_alpha   90.00
_cell.angle_beta   90.00
_cell.angle_gamma   90.00
#
_symmetry.space_group_name_H-M   'P 1'
#
loop_
_entity.id
_entity.type
_entity.pdbx_description
1 polymer ?
#
loop_
_entity_poly.entity_id
_entity_poly.type
_entity_poly.pdbx_seq_one_letter_code
_entity_poly.pdbx_strand_id
1 'polypeptide(L)'
;MAAVTTAAPQEICTVCGDVSSNAIQVPCGHYYCLTCLGQFFELALTDQSIFPPRCCNRAIPIVSVSSSLKPIVVQTFEKKKIEFETRYKVYCSSKRCSTFIPPSNIVKDIGAAVELIFATTVERD
;
A
#
# COMPACT_ATOMS: atom_id res chain seq x y z
N MET A 1 -15.08 41.86 21.25
CA MET A 1 -14.36 41.32 20.07
C MET A 1 -14.95 39.95 19.78
N ALA A 2 -15.62 39.77 18.64
CA ALA A 2 -16.19 38.46 18.29
C ALA A 2 -15.07 37.55 17.76
N ALA A 3 -14.91 36.38 18.35
CA ALA A 3 -14.01 35.35 17.84
C ALA A 3 -14.60 34.80 16.54
N VAL A 4 -13.93 35.02 15.42
CA VAL A 4 -14.25 34.33 14.17
C VAL A 4 -13.77 32.90 14.34
N THR A 5 -14.67 32.01 14.74
CA THR A 5 -14.43 30.57 14.69
C THR A 5 -14.52 30.14 13.24
N THR A 6 -13.39 30.14 12.52
CA THR A 6 -13.33 29.55 11.18
C THR A 6 -13.61 28.06 11.32
N ALA A 7 -14.79 27.63 10.88
CA ALA A 7 -15.12 26.20 10.79
C ALA A 7 -14.15 25.52 9.82
N ALA A 8 -13.70 24.32 10.15
CA ALA A 8 -12.84 23.53 9.27
C ALA A 8 -13.54 23.30 7.91
N PRO A 9 -12.81 23.33 6.79
CA PRO A 9 -13.36 22.99 5.48
C PRO A 9 -14.04 21.63 5.52
N GLN A 10 -15.21 21.53 4.91
CA GLN A 10 -16.04 20.33 4.86
C GLN A 10 -16.07 19.83 3.43
N GLU A 11 -15.48 18.66 3.19
CA GLU A 11 -15.31 18.12 1.84
C GLU A 11 -16.12 16.84 1.66
N ILE A 12 -16.60 16.60 0.45
CA ILE A 12 -17.42 15.43 0.13
C ILE A 12 -16.51 14.27 -0.27
N CYS A 13 -16.66 13.13 0.41
CA CYS A 13 -15.95 11.92 0.06
C CYS A 13 -16.42 11.37 -1.30
N THR A 14 -15.46 11.11 -2.18
CA THR A 14 -15.72 10.60 -3.55
C THR A 14 -16.30 9.18 -3.56
N VAL A 15 -16.10 8.41 -2.48
CA VAL A 15 -16.52 7.00 -2.39
C VAL A 15 -17.90 6.86 -1.76
N CYS A 16 -18.12 7.44 -0.58
CA CYS A 16 -19.37 7.29 0.16
C CYS A 16 -20.34 8.47 0.00
N GLY A 17 -19.88 9.63 -0.51
CA GLY A 17 -20.70 10.84 -0.62
C GLY A 17 -20.89 11.61 0.69
N ASP A 18 -20.34 11.13 1.80
CA ASP A 18 -20.46 11.82 3.09
C ASP A 18 -19.55 13.03 3.18
N VAL A 19 -20.02 14.04 3.92
CA VAL A 19 -19.25 15.24 4.25
C VAL A 19 -18.28 14.94 5.39
N SER A 20 -17.03 15.38 5.25
CA SER A 20 -15.96 15.12 6.21
C SER A 20 -15.05 16.34 6.36
N SER A 21 -14.77 16.72 7.60
CA SER A 21 -13.87 17.83 7.95
C SER A 21 -12.38 17.49 7.89
N ASN A 22 -12.06 16.22 7.68
CA ASN A 22 -10.71 15.67 7.66
C ASN A 22 -10.48 14.78 6.43
N ALA A 23 -11.22 15.04 5.35
CA ALA A 23 -11.01 14.36 4.10
C ALA A 23 -9.64 14.71 3.51
N ILE A 24 -9.02 13.75 2.86
CA ILE A 24 -7.70 13.91 2.25
C ILE A 24 -7.86 14.11 0.75
N GLN A 25 -7.26 15.19 0.26
CA GLN A 25 -7.19 15.45 -1.18
C GLN A 25 -6.11 14.57 -1.80
N VAL A 26 -6.47 13.80 -2.82
CA VAL A 26 -5.51 13.00 -3.61
C VAL A 26 -5.04 13.78 -4.85
N PRO A 27 -3.97 13.36 -5.56
CA PRO A 27 -3.36 14.18 -6.63
C PRO A 27 -4.24 14.55 -7.83
N CYS A 28 -5.41 13.90 -8.00
CA CYS A 28 -6.38 14.28 -9.02
C CYS A 28 -7.35 15.38 -8.57
N GLY A 29 -7.30 15.81 -7.29
CA GLY A 29 -8.15 16.86 -6.72
C GLY A 29 -9.36 16.36 -5.95
N HIS A 30 -9.70 15.07 -6.06
CA HIS A 30 -10.79 14.44 -5.32
C HIS A 30 -10.46 14.24 -3.83
N TYR A 31 -11.51 14.17 -3.00
CA TYR A 31 -11.40 14.00 -1.55
C TYR A 31 -11.90 12.62 -1.09
N TYR A 32 -11.23 12.06 -0.09
CA TYR A 32 -11.59 10.80 0.55
C TYR A 32 -11.67 10.99 2.06
N CYS A 33 -12.75 10.55 2.70
CA CYS A 33 -12.77 10.44 4.16
C CYS A 33 -11.73 9.39 4.62
N LEU A 34 -11.26 9.51 5.87
CA LEU A 34 -10.21 8.63 6.41
C LEU A 34 -10.58 7.14 6.33
N THR A 35 -11.86 6.81 6.57
CA THR A 35 -12.36 5.43 6.52
C THR A 35 -12.25 4.84 5.12
N CYS A 36 -12.81 5.51 4.11
CA CYS A 36 -12.76 5.03 2.73
C CYS A 36 -11.34 4.99 2.19
N LEU A 37 -10.50 5.97 2.53
CA LEU A 37 -9.09 5.98 2.14
C LEU A 37 -8.34 4.79 2.75
N GLY A 38 -8.53 4.52 4.05
CA GLY A 38 -7.95 3.38 4.75
C GLY A 38 -8.34 2.05 4.11
N GLN A 39 -9.65 1.84 3.91
CA GLN A 39 -10.17 0.63 3.27
C GLN A 39 -9.62 0.45 1.86
N PHE A 40 -9.52 1.53 1.09
CA PHE A 40 -9.01 1.46 -0.28
C PHE A 40 -7.55 0.98 -0.32
N PHE A 41 -6.72 1.46 0.62
CA PHE A 41 -5.35 0.96 0.77
C PHE A 41 -5.30 -0.47 1.31
N GLU A 42 -6.16 -0.85 2.26
CA GLU A 42 -6.26 -2.23 2.76
C GLU A 42 -6.64 -3.21 1.64
N LEU A 43 -7.59 -2.86 0.77
CA LEU A 43 -7.95 -3.66 -0.40
C LEU A 43 -6.78 -3.86 -1.38
N ALA A 44 -5.98 -2.81 -1.60
CA ALA A 44 -4.81 -2.92 -2.47
C ALA A 44 -3.72 -3.87 -1.93
N LEU A 45 -3.74 -4.20 -0.63
CA LEU A 45 -2.81 -5.17 -0.06
C LEU A 45 -3.18 -6.62 -0.40
N THR A 46 -4.45 -6.87 -0.70
CA THR A 46 -4.98 -8.21 -1.00
C THR A 46 -5.25 -8.42 -2.49
N ASP A 47 -5.60 -7.37 -3.22
CA ASP A 47 -5.89 -7.43 -4.65
C ASP A 47 -4.86 -6.66 -5.48
N GLN A 48 -4.05 -7.41 -6.23
CA GLN A 48 -2.99 -6.86 -7.08
C GLN A 48 -3.54 -6.00 -8.23
N SER A 49 -4.79 -6.19 -8.66
CA SER A 49 -5.40 -5.38 -9.72
C SER A 49 -5.71 -3.95 -9.25
N ILE A 50 -5.90 -3.77 -7.94
CA ILE A 50 -6.12 -2.48 -7.30
C ILE A 50 -4.78 -1.78 -7.00
N PHE A 51 -3.68 -2.52 -6.99
CA PHE A 51 -2.38 -1.99 -6.61
C PHE A 51 -1.61 -1.33 -7.78
N PRO A 52 -1.04 -0.13 -7.60
CA PRO A 52 -1.27 0.80 -6.48
C PRO A 52 -2.65 1.45 -6.60
N PRO A 53 -3.30 1.87 -5.49
CA PRO A 53 -4.57 2.58 -5.54
C PRO A 53 -4.53 3.76 -6.52
N ARG A 54 -5.54 3.86 -7.38
CA ARG A 54 -5.66 4.93 -8.37
C ARG A 54 -6.98 5.67 -8.21
N CYS A 55 -6.93 6.97 -8.46
CA CYS A 55 -8.11 7.79 -8.70
C CYS A 55 -7.93 8.54 -10.02
N CYS A 56 -8.94 8.53 -10.89
CA CYS A 56 -8.87 9.14 -12.23
C CYS A 56 -7.65 8.67 -13.04
N ASN A 57 -7.31 7.38 -12.92
CA ASN A 57 -6.13 6.76 -13.53
C ASN A 57 -4.77 7.33 -13.06
N ARG A 58 -4.74 8.12 -11.99
CA ARG A 58 -3.51 8.60 -11.33
C ARG A 58 -3.27 7.79 -10.07
N ALA A 59 -2.06 7.28 -9.89
CA ALA A 59 -1.68 6.61 -8.66
C ALA A 59 -1.80 7.58 -7.47
N ILE A 60 -2.27 7.07 -6.34
CA ILE A 60 -2.28 7.78 -5.06
C ILE A 60 -0.99 7.37 -4.33
N PRO A 61 0.03 8.25 -4.24
CA PRO A 61 1.29 7.90 -3.60
C PRO A 61 1.08 7.68 -2.11
N ILE A 62 1.53 6.55 -1.56
CA ILE A 62 1.44 6.26 -0.11
C ILE A 62 2.01 7.40 0.74
N VAL A 63 3.10 8.03 0.29
CA VAL A 63 3.74 9.18 0.97
C VAL A 63 2.82 10.39 1.11
N SER A 64 1.84 10.57 0.22
CA SER A 64 0.90 11.70 0.27
C SER A 64 -0.23 11.50 1.28
N VAL A 65 -0.41 10.26 1.75
CA VAL A 65 -1.55 9.88 2.61
C VAL A 65 -1.15 9.10 3.86
N SER A 66 0.14 8.79 4.04
CA SER A 66 0.64 7.89 5.08
C SER A 66 0.29 8.35 6.49
N SER A 67 0.35 9.66 6.75
CA SER A 67 -0.02 10.28 8.03
C SER A 67 -1.51 10.08 8.40
N SER A 68 -2.35 9.78 7.41
CA SER A 68 -3.78 9.59 7.55
C SER A 68 -4.19 8.11 7.58
N LEU A 69 -3.21 7.20 7.45
CA LEU A 69 -3.40 5.76 7.44
C LEU A 69 -2.87 5.13 8.73
N LYS A 70 -3.37 3.92 9.05
CA LYS A 70 -2.81 3.13 10.15
C LYS A 70 -1.36 2.76 9.82
N PRO A 71 -0.42 2.81 10.78
CA PRO A 71 0.99 2.48 10.53
C PRO A 71 1.21 1.08 9.95
N ILE A 72 0.39 0.11 10.34
CA ILE A 72 0.46 -1.26 9.82
C ILE A 72 0.13 -1.33 8.32
N VAL A 73 -0.81 -0.51 7.84
CA VAL A 73 -1.19 -0.45 6.43
C VAL A 73 -0.05 0.15 5.62
N VAL A 74 0.54 1.25 6.08
CA VAL A 74 1.70 1.89 5.43
C VAL A 74 2.88 0.91 5.32
N GLN A 75 3.25 0.26 6.43
CA GLN A 75 4.36 -0.70 6.43
C GLN A 75 4.12 -1.89 5.51
N THR A 76 2.89 -2.42 5.49
CA THR A 76 2.53 -3.55 4.65
C THR A 76 2.50 -3.14 3.18
N PHE A 77 2.02 -1.93 2.88
CA PHE A 77 2.00 -1.38 1.53
C PHE A 77 3.40 -1.25 0.95
N GLU A 78 4.36 -0.71 1.71
CA GLU A 78 5.75 -0.60 1.25
C GLU A 78 6.39 -1.96 0.97
N LYS A 79 6.13 -2.97 1.81
CA LYS A 79 6.60 -4.35 1.57
C LYS A 79 5.97 -4.95 0.31
N LYS A 80 4.64 -4.79 0.16
CA LYS A 80 3.88 -5.28 -1.00
C LYS A 80 4.25 -4.56 -2.29
N LYS A 81 4.63 -3.29 -2.22
CA LYS A 81 5.13 -2.52 -3.37
C LYS A 81 6.33 -3.20 -4.00
N ILE A 82 7.33 -3.56 -3.19
CA ILE A 82 8.52 -4.27 -3.66
C ILE A 82 8.12 -5.62 -4.25
N GLU A 83 7.25 -6.38 -3.57
CA GLU A 83 6.74 -7.67 -4.06
C GLU A 83 6.10 -7.52 -5.45
N PHE A 84 5.18 -6.57 -5.62
CA PHE A 84 4.42 -6.40 -6.86
C PHE A 84 5.21 -5.78 -8.01
N GLU A 85 6.20 -4.92 -7.72
CA GLU A 85 7.15 -4.38 -8.69
C GLU A 85 8.22 -5.43 -9.09
N THR A 86 8.44 -6.46 -8.28
CA THR A 86 9.38 -7.55 -8.57
C THR A 86 8.80 -8.49 -9.63
N ARG A 87 9.48 -8.58 -10.79
CA ARG A 87 9.09 -9.45 -11.92
C ARG A 87 9.14 -10.93 -11.56
N TYR A 88 10.29 -11.38 -11.06
CA TYR A 88 10.52 -12.78 -10.65
C TYR A 88 10.43 -12.87 -9.14
N LYS A 89 9.25 -13.22 -8.63
CA LYS A 89 9.00 -13.28 -7.19
C LYS A 89 9.49 -14.60 -6.65
N VAL A 90 10.18 -14.50 -5.52
CA VAL A 90 10.69 -15.62 -4.78
C VAL A 90 9.98 -15.64 -3.44
N TYR A 91 9.43 -16.80 -3.10
CA TYR A 91 8.76 -17.02 -1.82
C TYR A 91 9.50 -18.10 -1.05
N CYS A 92 9.41 -18.04 0.28
CA CYS A 92 9.91 -19.11 1.14
C CYS A 92 9.23 -20.44 0.77
N SER A 93 10.01 -21.48 0.50
CA SER A 93 9.50 -22.78 0.09
C SER A 93 8.76 -23.53 1.20
N SER A 94 9.00 -23.15 2.46
CA SER A 94 8.27 -23.73 3.59
C SER A 94 6.79 -23.38 3.46
N LYS A 95 5.94 -24.40 3.36
CA LYS A 95 4.48 -24.24 3.21
C LYS A 95 3.82 -23.47 4.35
N ARG A 96 4.47 -23.36 5.51
CA ARG A 96 3.98 -22.59 6.66
C ARG A 96 4.39 -21.11 6.60
N CYS A 97 5.37 -20.77 5.79
CA CYS A 97 5.94 -19.42 5.73
C CYS A 97 5.35 -18.63 4.56
N SER A 98 5.48 -19.16 3.33
CA SER A 98 4.99 -18.55 2.07
C SER A 98 5.26 -17.04 1.93
N THR A 99 6.28 -16.54 2.64
CA THR A 99 6.58 -15.12 2.72
C THR A 99 7.43 -14.71 1.52
N PHE A 100 7.13 -13.56 0.93
CA PHE A 100 7.92 -12.97 -0.14
C PHE A 100 9.33 -12.62 0.34
N ILE A 101 10.35 -12.98 -0.46
CA ILE A 101 11.76 -12.71 -0.20
C ILE A 101 12.19 -11.58 -1.15
N PRO A 102 12.50 -10.37 -0.64
CA PRO A 102 12.99 -9.27 -1.47
C PRO A 102 14.28 -9.64 -2.19
N PRO A 103 14.52 -9.13 -3.42
CA PRO A 103 15.74 -9.41 -4.17
C PRO A 103 17.03 -9.10 -3.40
N SER A 104 17.02 -8.04 -2.57
CA SER A 104 18.13 -7.65 -1.69
C SER A 104 18.49 -8.69 -0.63
N ASN A 105 17.57 -9.62 -0.33
CA ASN A 105 17.74 -10.69 0.64
C ASN A 105 18.04 -12.05 0.00
N ILE A 106 18.20 -12.10 -1.33
CA ILE A 106 18.58 -13.32 -2.04
C ILE A 106 20.11 -13.34 -2.14
N VAL A 107 20.75 -14.14 -1.29
CA VAL A 107 22.19 -14.40 -1.39
C VAL A 107 22.43 -15.29 -2.61
N LYS A 108 23.16 -14.79 -3.61
CA LYS A 108 23.68 -15.62 -4.70
C LYS A 108 24.91 -16.35 -4.17
N ASP A 109 24.71 -17.55 -3.66
CA ASP A 109 25.83 -18.40 -3.26
C ASP A 109 26.50 -18.98 -4.52
N ILE A 110 27.71 -18.53 -4.83
CA ILE A 110 28.66 -19.29 -5.66
C ILE A 110 29.37 -20.24 -4.69
N GLY A 111 28.74 -21.37 -4.39
CA GLY A 111 29.32 -22.55 -3.77
C GLY A 111 30.13 -22.36 -2.48
N ALA A 112 29.48 -22.15 -1.35
CA ALA A 112 29.96 -22.62 -0.04
C ALA A 112 28.80 -22.70 0.97
N ALA A 113 28.57 -23.90 1.50
CA ALA A 113 27.49 -24.24 2.43
C ALA A 113 27.32 -23.26 3.61
N VAL A 114 26.30 -22.40 3.52
CA VAL A 114 25.69 -21.66 4.65
C VAL A 114 24.17 -21.63 4.43
N GLU A 115 23.40 -21.74 5.52
CA GLU A 115 21.98 -22.12 5.58
C GLU A 115 21.06 -21.64 4.44
N LEU A 116 20.46 -22.65 3.82
CA LEU A 116 19.55 -22.56 2.68
C LEU A 116 18.24 -21.86 3.07
N ILE A 117 18.05 -20.62 2.61
CA ILE A 117 16.71 -20.14 2.33
C ILE A 117 16.27 -20.87 1.06
N PHE A 118 15.63 -22.03 1.24
CA PHE A 118 15.00 -22.75 0.13
C PHE A 118 13.93 -21.83 -0.47
N ALA A 119 14.21 -21.29 -1.64
CA ALA A 119 13.40 -20.28 -2.29
C ALA A 119 12.92 -20.85 -3.63
N THR A 120 11.60 -20.89 -3.85
CA THR A 120 11.04 -21.32 -5.13
C THR A 120 10.65 -20.11 -5.95
N THR A 121 11.13 -20.02 -7.19
CA THR A 121 10.67 -19.06 -8.19
C THR A 121 9.25 -19.45 -8.60
N VAL A 122 8.29 -18.54 -8.44
CA VAL A 122 6.95 -18.71 -9.05
C VAL A 122 6.92 -17.83 -10.29
N GLU A 123 7.08 -18.46 -11.45
CA GLU A 123 6.86 -17.78 -12.74
C GLU A 123 5.36 -17.56 -12.92
N ARG A 124 4.98 -16.32 -13.23
CA ARG A 124 3.59 -15.91 -13.42
C ARG A 124 3.17 -16.38 -14.83
N ASP A 125 2.32 -17.41 -14.88
CA ASP A 125 1.59 -17.83 -16.10
C ASP A 125 0.66 -16.70 -16.59
#